data_AF-A0AAX1IEG4-F1
#
_entry.id   AF-A0AAX1IEG4-F1
#
_cell.length_a   1.000
_cell.length_b   1.000
_cell.length_c   1.000
_cell.angle_alpha   90.00
_cell.angle_beta   90.00
_cell.angle_gamma   90.00
#
_symmetry.space_group_name_H-M   'P 1'
#
loop_
_entity.id
_entity.type
_entity.pdbx_description
1 polymer ?
#
loop_
_entity_poly.entity_id
_entity_poly.type
_entity_poly.pdbx_seq_one_letter_code
_entity_poly.pdbx_strand_id
1 'polypeptide(L)'
;MQLGSATQQALENFGTIRPLFAPWEIKELRKLLCGWIGARSMNDLLKNSRLVLVDQIFKDDELRVLPFDNHRINPWETLLEDKAITLPLHPQSEALGAAILAAFDLSTYHPERKHALPAPRSHH
;
A
#
# COMPACT_ATOMS: atom_id res chain seq x y z
N MET A 1 -16.58 -7.39 1.26
CA MET A 1 -15.68 -6.42 1.95
C MET A 1 -15.38 -5.24 1.03
N GLN A 2 -15.52 -3.99 1.48
CA GLN A 2 -15.34 -2.78 0.62
C GLN A 2 -13.91 -2.61 0.08
N LEU A 3 -12.88 -2.97 0.87
CA LEU A 3 -11.47 -2.83 0.48
C LEU A 3 -11.12 -3.66 -0.75
N GLY A 4 -11.42 -4.96 -0.76
CA GLY A 4 -11.08 -5.83 -1.89
C GLY A 4 -11.83 -5.48 -3.17
N SER A 5 -13.10 -5.08 -3.08
CA SER A 5 -13.86 -4.60 -4.25
C SER A 5 -13.28 -3.31 -4.83
N ALA A 6 -12.90 -2.35 -3.99
CA ALA A 6 -12.24 -1.13 -4.43
C ALA A 6 -10.88 -1.40 -5.08
N THR A 7 -10.10 -2.36 -4.55
CA THR A 7 -8.83 -2.76 -5.14
C THR A 7 -9.01 -3.44 -6.50
N GLN A 8 -10.00 -4.34 -6.65
CA GLN A 8 -10.33 -4.94 -7.94
C GLN A 8 -10.67 -3.88 -8.98
N GLN A 9 -11.54 -2.95 -8.63
CA GLN A 9 -11.91 -1.85 -9.51
C GLN A 9 -10.70 -0.98 -9.88
N ALA A 10 -9.77 -0.75 -8.94
CA ALA A 10 -8.55 0.00 -9.22
C ALA A 10 -7.62 -0.74 -10.21
N LEU A 11 -7.51 -2.07 -10.11
CA LEU A 11 -6.75 -2.90 -11.05
C LEU A 11 -7.39 -2.89 -12.44
N GLU A 12 -8.71 -3.02 -12.53
CA GLU A 12 -9.46 -2.94 -13.81
C GLU A 12 -9.35 -1.55 -14.47
N ASN A 13 -9.26 -0.50 -13.66
CA ASN A 13 -9.08 0.87 -14.14
C ASN A 13 -7.65 1.15 -14.65
N PHE A 14 -6.69 0.28 -14.36
CA PHE A 14 -5.31 0.46 -14.77
C PHE A 14 -5.18 0.37 -16.29
N GLY A 15 -4.68 1.44 -16.92
CA GLY A 15 -4.54 1.53 -18.38
C GLY A 15 -5.83 1.85 -19.14
N THR A 16 -7.00 1.83 -18.50
CA THR A 16 -8.29 2.18 -19.13
C THR A 16 -8.69 3.63 -18.85
N ILE A 17 -8.38 4.15 -17.67
CA ILE A 17 -8.63 5.56 -17.32
C ILE A 17 -7.37 6.38 -17.57
N ARG A 18 -7.49 7.44 -18.38
CA ARG A 18 -6.40 8.39 -18.59
C ARG A 18 -6.15 9.17 -17.29
N PRO A 19 -4.92 9.15 -16.74
CA PRO A 19 -4.63 9.89 -15.52
C PRO A 19 -4.66 11.40 -15.79
N LEU A 20 -5.00 12.17 -14.75
CA LEU A 20 -5.03 13.64 -14.79
C LEU A 20 -3.64 14.24 -15.08
N PHE A 21 -2.59 13.55 -14.63
CA PHE A 21 -1.19 13.93 -14.81
C PHE A 21 -0.41 12.76 -15.39
N ALA A 22 0.58 13.04 -16.23
CA ALA A 22 1.48 12.05 -16.80
C ALA A 22 2.46 11.48 -15.75
N PRO A 23 3.02 10.28 -15.96
CA PRO A 23 3.93 9.65 -14.98
C PRO A 23 5.18 10.47 -14.64
N TRP A 24 5.65 11.35 -15.54
CA TRP A 24 6.80 12.21 -15.31
C TRP A 24 6.44 13.51 -14.56
N GLU A 25 5.16 13.83 -14.38
CA GLU A 25 4.70 15.01 -13.63
C GLU A 25 4.71 14.76 -12.11
N ILE A 26 5.85 14.29 -11.61
CA ILE A 26 6.04 13.83 -10.22
C ILE A 26 5.61 14.88 -9.18
N LYS A 27 5.82 16.17 -9.47
CA LYS A 27 5.40 17.27 -8.59
C LYS A 27 3.89 17.32 -8.41
N GLU A 28 3.13 17.28 -9.50
CA GLU A 28 1.67 17.37 -9.46
C GLU A 28 1.06 16.07 -8.90
N LEU A 29 1.62 14.91 -9.25
CA LEU A 29 1.24 13.62 -8.67
C LEU A 29 1.41 13.60 -7.15
N ARG A 30 2.55 14.09 -6.62
CA ARG A 30 2.78 14.19 -5.18
C ARG A 30 1.81 15.14 -4.50
N LYS A 31 1.50 16.28 -5.13
CA LYS A 31 0.54 17.26 -4.61
C LYS A 31 -0.87 16.67 -4.55
N LEU A 32 -1.29 15.97 -5.59
CA LEU A 32 -2.57 15.29 -5.66
C LEU A 32 -2.69 14.24 -4.54
N LEU A 33 -1.69 13.37 -4.42
CA LEU A 33 -1.65 12.32 -3.39
C LEU A 33 -1.69 12.90 -1.97
N CYS A 34 -0.86 13.91 -1.68
CA CYS A 34 -0.87 14.58 -0.37
C CYS A 34 -2.22 15.25 -0.09
N GLY A 35 -2.85 15.84 -1.12
CA GLY A 35 -4.16 16.48 -1.01
C GLY A 35 -5.28 15.50 -0.64
N TRP A 36 -5.30 14.30 -1.23
CA TRP A 36 -6.32 13.28 -0.94
C TRP A 36 -6.34 12.85 0.53
N ILE A 37 -5.18 12.82 1.18
CA ILE A 37 -5.03 12.32 2.55
C ILE A 37 -4.84 13.44 3.59
N GLY A 38 -4.78 14.71 3.15
CA GLY A 38 -4.52 15.86 4.01
C GLY A 38 -3.09 15.98 4.54
N ALA A 39 -2.10 15.35 3.89
CA ALA A 39 -0.69 15.45 4.30
C ALA A 39 -0.09 16.78 3.84
N ARG A 40 0.77 17.38 4.68
CA ARG A 40 1.41 18.67 4.35
C ARG A 40 2.53 18.55 3.30
N SER A 41 3.13 17.37 3.22
CA SER A 41 4.21 17.08 2.27
C SER A 41 4.33 15.58 2.03
N MET A 42 5.06 15.19 0.97
CA MET A 42 5.37 13.78 0.71
C MET A 42 6.13 13.15 1.87
N ASN A 43 7.04 13.89 2.51
CA ASN A 43 7.76 13.39 3.68
C ASN A 43 6.83 13.14 4.87
N ASP A 44 5.82 13.98 5.06
CA ASP A 44 4.81 13.82 6.11
C ASP A 44 3.95 12.57 5.86
N LEU A 45 3.57 12.35 4.60
CA LEU A 45 2.90 11.13 4.15
C LEU A 45 3.75 9.88 4.41
N LEU A 46 4.96 9.83 3.86
CA LEU A 46 5.85 8.66 3.94
C LEU A 46 6.15 8.25 5.38
N LYS A 47 6.34 9.22 6.29
CA LYS A 47 6.61 8.92 7.70
C LYS A 47 5.43 8.28 8.42
N ASN A 48 4.21 8.57 7.98
CA ASN A 48 2.99 8.18 8.67
C ASN A 48 2.20 7.10 7.94
N SER A 49 2.70 6.58 6.83
CA SER A 49 2.05 5.51 6.07
C SER A 49 2.78 4.18 6.18
N ARG A 50 2.00 3.13 5.95
CA ARG A 50 2.44 1.79 5.56
C ARG A 50 1.93 1.55 4.15
N LEU A 51 2.65 0.76 3.39
CA LEU A 51 2.32 0.48 2.00
C LEU A 51 2.09 -1.01 1.83
N VAL A 52 1.19 -1.37 0.92
CA VAL A 52 1.00 -2.72 0.41
C VAL A 52 0.91 -2.58 -1.09
N LEU A 53 1.64 -3.42 -1.81
CA LEU A 53 1.58 -3.50 -3.26
C LEU A 53 0.66 -4.66 -3.65
N VAL A 54 -0.19 -4.45 -4.65
CA VAL A 54 -0.97 -5.50 -5.28
C VAL A 54 -0.59 -5.54 -6.75
N ASP A 55 -0.17 -6.70 -7.24
CA ASP A 55 0.30 -6.91 -8.61
C ASP A 55 -0.41 -8.09 -9.28
N GLN A 56 -0.68 -7.96 -10.58
CA GLN A 56 -1.29 -8.99 -11.40
C GLN A 56 -0.24 -9.64 -12.31
N ILE A 57 0.00 -10.92 -12.10
CA ILE A 57 0.96 -11.71 -12.86
C ILE A 57 0.21 -12.60 -13.84
N PHE A 58 -0.15 -12.03 -14.99
CA PHE A 58 -0.94 -12.71 -16.02
C PHE A 58 -0.31 -14.00 -16.56
N LYS A 59 1.03 -14.09 -16.57
CA LYS A 59 1.73 -15.31 -17.05
C LYS A 59 1.50 -16.52 -16.15
N ASP A 60 1.28 -16.30 -14.86
CA ASP A 60 1.15 -17.36 -13.85
C ASP A 60 -0.31 -17.49 -13.36
N ASP A 61 -1.24 -16.68 -13.90
CA ASP A 61 -2.64 -16.58 -13.47
C ASP A 61 -2.80 -16.26 -11.97
N GLU A 62 -1.93 -15.38 -11.47
CA GLU A 62 -1.81 -15.05 -10.05
C GLU A 62 -1.93 -13.55 -9.77
N LEU A 63 -2.42 -13.24 -8.57
CA LEU A 63 -2.39 -11.93 -7.97
C LEU A 63 -1.54 -12.00 -6.70
N ARG A 64 -0.54 -11.12 -6.60
CA ARG A 64 0.34 -11.03 -5.42
C ARG A 64 0.03 -9.80 -4.59
N VAL A 65 -0.07 -9.99 -3.29
CA VAL A 65 -0.18 -8.91 -2.29
C VAL A 65 1.12 -8.89 -1.48
N LEU A 66 1.89 -7.81 -1.61
CA LEU A 66 3.23 -7.69 -1.05
C LEU A 66 3.26 -6.62 0.05
N PRO A 67 3.67 -6.96 1.28
CA PRO A 67 3.96 -5.98 2.32
C PRO A 67 5.18 -5.12 1.95
N PHE A 68 5.20 -3.88 2.45
CA PHE A 68 6.35 -3.00 2.32
C PHE A 68 7.05 -2.81 3.67
N ASP A 69 8.38 -2.94 3.66
CA ASP A 69 9.25 -2.57 4.78
C ASP A 69 9.69 -1.11 4.64
N ASN A 70 8.85 -0.17 5.10
CA ASN A 70 9.21 1.25 5.13
C ASN A 70 10.28 1.57 6.19
N HIS A 71 10.61 0.64 7.09
CA HIS A 71 11.63 0.84 8.11
C HIS A 71 13.04 0.80 7.51
N ARG A 72 13.27 -0.06 6.51
CA ARG A 72 14.56 -0.17 5.81
C ARG A 72 14.65 0.86 4.69
N ILE A 73 15.64 1.77 4.80
CA ILE A 73 15.85 2.90 3.88
C ILE A 73 16.44 2.46 2.53
N ASN A 74 16.84 1.19 2.37
CA ASN A 74 17.45 0.74 1.11
C ASN A 74 16.38 0.70 0.00
N PRO A 75 16.42 1.59 -1.02
CA PRO A 75 15.29 1.78 -1.95
C PRO A 75 14.95 0.54 -2.76
N TRP A 76 15.90 -0.39 -2.89
CA TRP A 76 15.85 -1.56 -3.75
C TRP A 76 15.33 -2.83 -3.05
N GLU A 77 15.13 -2.82 -1.72
CA GLU A 77 14.79 -4.02 -0.91
C GLU A 77 13.58 -3.78 0.00
N THR A 78 12.69 -2.87 -0.40
CA THR A 78 11.56 -2.45 0.44
C THR A 78 10.35 -3.38 0.33
N LEU A 79 10.30 -4.29 -0.66
CA LEU A 79 9.26 -5.30 -0.75
C LEU A 79 9.63 -6.54 0.08
N LEU A 80 8.73 -6.97 0.96
CA LEU A 80 8.87 -8.23 1.69
C LEU A 80 8.40 -9.40 0.82
N GLU A 81 9.17 -9.74 -0.22
CA GLU A 81 8.78 -10.76 -1.21
C GLU A 81 8.56 -12.15 -0.61
N ASP A 82 9.34 -12.51 0.41
CA ASP A 82 9.22 -13.77 1.17
C ASP A 82 7.96 -13.83 2.03
N LYS A 83 7.26 -12.70 2.17
CA LYS A 83 5.98 -12.53 2.88
C LYS A 83 4.83 -12.21 1.94
N ALA A 84 5.03 -12.31 0.63
CA ALA A 84 3.98 -12.10 -0.35
C ALA A 84 2.86 -13.13 -0.15
N ILE A 85 1.61 -12.66 -0.24
CA ILE A 85 0.42 -13.50 -0.25
C ILE A 85 -0.02 -13.65 -1.70
N THR A 86 -0.04 -14.89 -2.19
CA THR A 86 -0.49 -15.21 -3.55
C THR A 86 -1.94 -15.65 -3.55
N LEU A 87 -2.71 -15.13 -4.48
CA LEU A 87 -4.10 -15.46 -4.75
C LEU A 87 -4.26 -15.83 -6.25
N PRO A 88 -5.34 -16.52 -6.64
CA PRO A 88 -5.72 -16.62 -8.06
C PRO A 88 -5.89 -15.23 -8.67
N LEU A 89 -5.69 -15.06 -9.98
CA LEU A 89 -5.80 -13.77 -10.69
C LEU A 89 -7.13 -13.04 -10.46
N HIS A 90 -8.21 -13.80 -10.28
CA HIS A 90 -9.57 -13.32 -10.04
C HIS A 90 -10.11 -13.82 -8.69
N PRO A 91 -9.58 -13.34 -7.56
CA PRO A 91 -10.03 -13.79 -6.24
C PRO A 91 -11.41 -13.18 -5.92
N GLN A 92 -12.13 -13.77 -4.97
CA GLN A 92 -13.31 -13.13 -4.39
C GLN A 92 -12.89 -11.85 -3.64
N SER A 93 -13.72 -10.81 -3.68
CA SER A 93 -13.40 -9.51 -3.06
C SER A 93 -13.11 -9.63 -1.56
N GLU A 94 -13.79 -10.54 -0.85
CA GLU A 94 -13.52 -10.85 0.57
C GLU A 94 -12.11 -11.38 0.77
N ALA A 95 -11.68 -12.33 -0.05
CA ALA A 95 -10.35 -12.96 0.06
C ALA A 95 -9.24 -11.94 -0.24
N LEU A 96 -9.43 -11.09 -1.25
CA LEU A 96 -8.49 -10.02 -1.54
C LEU A 96 -8.40 -9.00 -0.39
N GLY A 97 -9.55 -8.57 0.15
CA GLY A 97 -9.58 -7.66 1.30
C GLY A 97 -8.85 -8.24 2.52
N ALA A 98 -9.06 -9.51 2.82
CA ALA A 98 -8.37 -10.20 3.91
C ALA A 98 -6.86 -10.30 3.68
N ALA A 99 -6.42 -10.62 2.45
CA ALA A 99 -5.01 -10.66 2.11
C ALA A 99 -4.33 -9.29 2.24
N ILE A 100 -5.00 -8.22 1.82
CA ILE A 100 -4.47 -6.85 1.97
C ILE A 100 -4.29 -6.49 3.44
N LEU A 101 -5.26 -6.81 4.30
CA LEU A 101 -5.15 -6.55 5.74
C LEU A 101 -4.00 -7.35 6.37
N ALA A 102 -3.89 -8.64 6.02
CA ALA A 102 -2.79 -9.48 6.50
C ALA A 102 -1.42 -8.95 6.07
N ALA A 103 -1.27 -8.52 4.80
CA ALA A 103 -0.03 -7.92 4.32
C ALA A 103 0.25 -6.55 4.98
N PHE A 104 -0.80 -5.76 5.25
CA PHE A 104 -0.67 -4.47 5.92
C PHE A 104 -0.17 -4.60 7.36
N ASP A 105 -0.57 -5.65 8.06
CA ASP A 105 -0.08 -5.96 9.41
C ASP A 105 1.41 -6.31 9.45
N LEU A 106 1.94 -6.87 8.36
CA LEU A 106 3.37 -7.14 8.19
C LEU A 106 4.17 -5.91 7.73
N SER A 107 3.49 -4.90 7.19
CA SER A 107 4.14 -3.70 6.66
C SER A 107 4.62 -2.81 7.80
N THR A 108 5.80 -2.24 7.65
CA THR A 108 6.44 -1.43 8.71
C THR A 108 6.26 0.06 8.45
N TYR A 109 6.42 0.88 9.49
CA TYR A 109 6.45 2.34 9.35
C TYR A 109 7.88 2.83 9.09
N HIS A 110 7.99 4.04 8.53
CA HIS A 110 9.26 4.74 8.41
C HIS A 110 9.95 4.91 9.79
N PRO A 111 11.29 4.79 9.88
CA PRO A 111 12.01 4.87 11.17
C PRO A 111 11.84 6.23 11.86
N GLU A 112 11.67 7.31 11.09
CA GLU A 112 11.43 8.65 11.63
C GLU A 112 9.99 8.90 12.10
N ARG A 113 9.10 7.89 12.06
CA ARG A 113 7.78 8.04 12.67
C ARG A 113 7.96 8.25 14.16
N LYS A 114 7.65 9.46 14.64
CA LYS A 114 7.61 9.71 16.07
C LYS A 114 6.57 8.78 16.67
N HIS A 115 7.02 7.79 17.43
CA HIS A 115 6.15 6.92 18.20
C HIS A 115 5.26 7.79 19.12
N ALA A 116 4.01 8.00 18.75
CA ALA A 116 2.97 8.15 19.76
C ALA A 116 2.65 6.73 20.22
N LEU A 117 3.52 6.15 21.07
CA LEU A 117 3.07 5.04 21.89
C LEU A 117 1.91 5.61 22.73
N PRO A 118 0.70 5.02 22.71
CA PRO A 118 -0.22 5.30 23.80
C PRO A 118 0.52 4.91 25.09
N ALA A 119 0.52 5.82 26.07
CA ALA A 119 1.08 5.53 27.38
C ALA A 119 0.54 4.16 27.85
N PRO A 120 1.37 3.29 28.44
CA PRO A 120 0.86 2.04 29.00
C PRO A 120 -0.26 2.41 29.97
N ARG A 121 -1.46 1.88 29.73
CA ARG A 121 -2.56 1.97 30.69
C ARG A 121 -2.09 1.20 31.92
N SER A 122 -1.61 1.92 32.92
CA SER A 122 -1.42 1.41 34.27
C SER A 122 -2.80 1.00 34.78
N HIS A 123 -3.08 -0.30 34.78
CA HIS A 123 -4.16 -0.86 35.56
C HIS A 123 -3.77 -0.76 37.04
N HIS A 124 -4.41 0.18 37.75
CA HIS A 124 -4.54 0.20 39.20
C HIS A 124 -6.02 0.01 39.54
#